data_AF-A0A523CDJ9-F1
#
_entry.id   AF-A0A523CDJ9-F1
#
_cell.length_a   1.000
_cell.length_b   1.000
_cell.length_c   1.000
_cell.angle_alpha   90.00
_cell.angle_beta   90.00
_cell.angle_gamma   90.00
#
_symmetry.space_group_name_H-M   'P 1'
#
loop_
_entity.id
_entity.type
_entity.pdbx_description
1 polymer ?
#
loop_
_entity_poly.entity_id
_entity_poly.type
_entity_poly.pdbx_seq_one_letter_code
_entity_poly.pdbx_strand_id
1 'polypeptide(L)'
;MSTSTTAKMIRSFLFFTDTPVMVREPYRGHRSRASSSHSDRMRRSIRWSTMTSSEIHSTAVTESMEACVALFLALLLGHLLGDFVFQPGRLVVAKRHGWKGMLLHTGIVVLMTAIALMSDIERLLPALVLAGLAHLGIEYLTIRARRMMEANGLALFLLDQALHIVSLAIIAALMGNGVHPALGPWPVDTATLAFVCGLLAVMFLGSILAFEVRVLALGAADPGSTGPILRLDADRMLGFAERGAAFVIGLLSPMPALGILAFAPRATYALTLRARDRARQMSDAAVGLIICAVVWLLVVFASSSRL
;
A
#
# COMPACT_ATOMS: atom_id res chain seq x y z
N MET A 1 -47.16 22.85 46.91
CA MET A 1 -47.90 22.41 45.69
C MET A 1 -47.77 20.89 45.58
N SER A 2 -48.83 20.22 45.13
CA SER A 2 -49.00 18.75 44.92
C SER A 2 -47.70 17.99 44.55
N THR A 3 -47.28 16.86 45.16
CA THR A 3 -47.88 15.49 45.22
C THR A 3 -48.19 14.92 43.81
N SER A 4 -47.92 13.66 43.41
CA SER A 4 -47.41 12.43 44.07
C SER A 4 -47.03 11.33 43.02
N THR A 5 -46.50 10.18 43.47
CA THR A 5 -46.72 8.78 42.94
C THR A 5 -46.18 8.43 41.52
N THR A 6 -45.29 7.47 41.27
CA THR A 6 -45.25 5.98 41.46
C THR A 6 -46.13 5.15 40.47
N ALA A 7 -45.70 3.91 40.17
CA ALA A 7 -46.23 2.92 39.19
C ALA A 7 -45.74 3.14 37.73
N LYS A 8 -45.11 2.21 37.00
CA LYS A 8 -44.97 0.74 37.05
C LYS A 8 -46.22 -0.07 36.64
N MET A 9 -46.18 -0.52 35.37
CA MET A 9 -46.69 -1.81 34.86
C MET A 9 -48.22 -2.01 34.72
N ILE A 10 -48.69 -2.11 33.47
CA ILE A 10 -49.95 -2.76 33.09
C ILE A 10 -49.66 -3.93 32.14
N ARG A 11 -50.29 -5.08 32.44
CA ARG A 11 -50.30 -6.38 31.72
C ARG A 11 -50.94 -6.22 30.32
N SER A 12 -50.49 -6.88 29.25
CA SER A 12 -50.52 -8.33 28.92
C SER A 12 -51.92 -8.95 28.83
N PHE A 13 -52.28 -9.43 27.61
CA PHE A 13 -53.31 -10.41 27.17
C PHE A 13 -53.47 -10.23 25.63
N LEU A 14 -53.90 -11.15 24.76
CA LEU A 14 -53.79 -12.62 24.57
C LEU A 14 -53.65 -12.81 23.02
N PHE A 15 -52.92 -13.75 22.42
CA PHE A 15 -53.04 -15.22 22.36
C PHE A 15 -54.38 -15.79 21.84
N PHE A 16 -54.38 -16.27 20.58
CA PHE A 16 -54.85 -17.59 20.07
C PHE A 16 -54.77 -17.54 18.51
N THR A 17 -53.78 -18.16 17.86
CA THR A 17 -53.80 -19.51 17.25
C THR A 17 -54.95 -19.78 16.27
N ASP A 18 -54.61 -20.04 14.99
CA ASP A 18 -54.87 -21.34 14.35
C ASP A 18 -54.12 -21.46 13.00
N THR A 19 -53.95 -22.71 12.53
CA THR A 19 -53.29 -23.10 11.26
C THR A 19 -54.09 -24.26 10.64
N PRO A 20 -53.83 -24.71 9.39
CA PRO A 20 -53.20 -24.05 8.23
C PRO A 20 -54.13 -24.04 6.99
N VAL A 21 -53.76 -23.31 5.93
CA VAL A 21 -54.31 -23.57 4.57
C VAL A 21 -53.16 -23.88 3.62
N MET A 22 -53.17 -25.08 3.03
CA MET A 22 -52.27 -25.43 1.94
C MET A 22 -52.64 -24.67 0.66
N VAL A 23 -51.76 -23.78 0.22
CA VAL A 23 -51.70 -23.34 -1.17
C VAL A 23 -50.40 -23.88 -1.77
N ARG A 24 -50.53 -24.76 -2.78
CA ARG A 24 -49.36 -25.29 -3.51
C ARG A 24 -48.84 -24.22 -4.47
N GLU A 25 -47.74 -23.56 -4.11
CA GLU A 25 -46.94 -22.86 -5.12
C GLU A 25 -46.13 -23.85 -5.98
N PRO A 26 -45.97 -23.60 -7.29
CA PRO A 26 -45.24 -24.49 -8.18
C PRO A 26 -43.72 -24.40 -7.98
N TYR A 27 -43.11 -25.56 -7.92
CA TYR A 27 -41.67 -25.82 -7.78
C TYR A 27 -40.81 -25.02 -8.78
N ARG A 28 -40.29 -23.85 -8.37
CA ARG A 28 -39.25 -23.14 -9.13
C ARG A 28 -37.92 -23.89 -9.00
N GLY A 29 -37.63 -24.73 -9.99
CA GLY A 29 -36.45 -25.59 -9.99
C GLY A 29 -35.13 -24.83 -9.81
N HIS A 30 -34.21 -25.44 -9.06
CA HIS A 30 -32.80 -25.03 -9.01
C HIS A 30 -32.22 -24.96 -10.43
N ARG A 31 -31.98 -23.74 -10.94
CA ARG A 31 -31.04 -23.56 -12.04
C ARG A 31 -29.64 -23.83 -11.49
N SER A 32 -28.98 -24.84 -12.04
CA SER A 32 -27.65 -25.25 -11.63
C SER A 32 -26.62 -24.14 -11.85
N ARG A 33 -25.83 -23.85 -10.81
CA ARG A 33 -24.62 -23.00 -10.93
C ARG A 33 -23.47 -23.69 -11.70
N ALA A 34 -23.73 -24.87 -12.26
CA ALA A 34 -22.75 -25.72 -12.94
C ALA A 34 -22.70 -25.55 -14.47
N SER A 35 -23.70 -24.90 -15.08
CA SER A 35 -23.73 -24.77 -16.56
C SER A 35 -22.77 -23.71 -17.10
N SER A 36 -22.44 -22.66 -16.33
CA SER A 36 -21.53 -21.60 -16.75
C SER A 36 -20.09 -22.08 -16.88
N SER A 37 -19.58 -22.88 -15.94
CA SER A 37 -18.18 -23.33 -15.96
C SER A 37 -17.87 -24.24 -17.15
N HIS A 38 -18.83 -25.06 -17.60
CA HIS A 38 -18.66 -25.90 -18.77
C HIS A 38 -18.78 -25.10 -20.08
N SER A 39 -19.74 -24.18 -20.18
CA SER A 39 -19.83 -23.30 -21.35
C SER A 39 -18.63 -22.36 -21.49
N ASP A 40 -18.08 -21.85 -20.38
CA ASP A 40 -16.91 -20.97 -20.40
C ASP A 40 -15.62 -21.72 -20.70
N ARG A 41 -15.48 -22.95 -20.21
CA ARG A 41 -14.37 -23.84 -20.58
C ARG A 41 -14.42 -24.22 -22.06
N MET A 42 -15.61 -24.50 -22.59
CA MET A 42 -15.80 -24.82 -24.01
C MET A 42 -15.61 -23.60 -24.92
N ARG A 43 -16.11 -22.40 -24.53
CA ARG A 43 -15.84 -21.15 -25.25
C ARG A 43 -14.36 -20.79 -25.26
N ARG A 44 -13.65 -20.98 -24.13
CA ARG A 44 -12.19 -20.84 -24.10
C ARG A 44 -11.52 -21.84 -25.03
N SER A 45 -11.85 -23.14 -24.94
CA SER A 45 -11.32 -24.19 -25.82
C SER A 45 -11.45 -23.85 -27.32
N ILE A 46 -12.65 -23.42 -27.74
CA ILE A 46 -12.91 -23.01 -29.12
C ILE A 46 -12.06 -21.78 -29.49
N ARG A 47 -12.00 -20.75 -28.63
CA ARG A 47 -11.16 -19.56 -28.86
C ARG A 47 -9.69 -19.92 -29.04
N TRP A 48 -9.13 -20.75 -28.15
CA TRP A 48 -7.75 -21.25 -28.25
C TRP A 48 -7.52 -22.03 -29.56
N SER A 49 -8.48 -22.84 -30.01
CA SER A 49 -8.37 -23.57 -31.29
C SER A 49 -8.42 -22.70 -32.55
N THR A 50 -8.86 -21.45 -32.43
CA THR A 50 -8.94 -20.49 -33.55
C THR A 50 -7.83 -19.43 -33.54
N MET A 51 -7.00 -19.36 -32.49
CA MET A 51 -5.93 -18.37 -32.37
C MET A 51 -4.65 -18.84 -33.07
N THR A 52 -3.96 -17.90 -33.71
CA THR A 52 -2.63 -18.13 -34.27
C THR A 52 -1.59 -18.36 -33.17
N SER A 53 -0.50 -19.07 -33.50
CA SER A 53 0.62 -19.28 -32.56
C SER A 53 1.19 -17.97 -32.00
N SER A 54 1.15 -16.88 -32.79
CA SER A 54 1.52 -15.53 -32.38
C SER A 54 0.58 -14.94 -31.33
N GLU A 55 -0.74 -15.12 -31.46
CA GLU A 55 -1.72 -14.65 -30.49
C GLU A 55 -1.64 -15.45 -29.18
N ILE A 56 -1.47 -16.77 -29.29
CA ILE A 56 -1.24 -17.68 -28.14
C ILE A 56 -0.01 -17.25 -27.35
N HIS A 57 1.11 -16.98 -28.04
CA HIS A 57 2.34 -16.51 -27.40
C HIS A 57 2.15 -15.13 -26.75
N SER A 58 1.52 -14.20 -27.45
CA SER A 58 1.22 -12.86 -26.94
C SER A 58 0.39 -12.91 -25.65
N THR A 59 -0.70 -13.69 -25.62
CA THR A 59 -1.53 -13.83 -24.42
C THR A 59 -0.79 -14.46 -23.26
N ALA A 60 0.03 -15.49 -23.50
CA ALA A 60 0.81 -16.15 -22.46
C ALA A 60 1.90 -15.21 -21.86
N VAL A 61 2.51 -14.37 -22.69
CA VAL A 61 3.48 -13.35 -22.24
C VAL A 61 2.79 -12.30 -21.36
N THR A 62 1.61 -11.81 -21.76
CA THR A 62 0.83 -10.84 -20.97
C THR A 62 0.38 -11.44 -19.63
N GLU A 63 -0.18 -12.65 -19.61
CA GLU A 63 -0.59 -13.33 -18.35
C GLU A 63 0.60 -13.53 -17.39
N SER A 64 1.77 -13.91 -17.92
CA SER A 64 3.00 -14.04 -17.14
C SER A 64 3.49 -12.70 -16.59
N MET A 65 3.43 -11.63 -17.39
CA MET A 65 3.82 -10.28 -16.97
C MET A 65 2.90 -9.73 -15.88
N GLU A 66 1.58 -9.87 -16.02
CA GLU A 66 0.61 -9.45 -14.99
C GLU A 66 0.84 -10.18 -13.66
N ALA A 67 1.16 -11.48 -13.72
CA ALA A 67 1.41 -12.29 -12.54
C ALA A 67 2.73 -11.88 -11.82
N CYS A 68 3.78 -11.56 -12.58
CA CYS A 68 5.00 -10.94 -12.05
C CYS A 68 4.73 -9.56 -11.41
N VAL A 69 3.91 -8.71 -12.03
CA VAL A 69 3.51 -7.41 -11.44
C VAL A 69 2.70 -7.62 -10.16
N ALA A 70 1.80 -8.60 -10.12
CA ALA A 70 1.02 -8.93 -8.92
C ALA A 70 1.92 -9.36 -7.75
N LEU A 71 2.90 -10.24 -7.98
CA LEU A 71 3.87 -10.63 -6.95
C LEU A 71 4.74 -9.45 -6.51
N PHE A 72 5.24 -8.63 -7.44
CA PHE A 72 6.01 -7.43 -7.12
C PHE A 72 5.23 -6.48 -6.20
N LEU A 73 3.96 -6.21 -6.52
CA LEU A 73 3.12 -5.32 -5.73
C LEU A 73 2.77 -5.91 -4.35
N ALA A 74 2.56 -7.22 -4.23
CA ALA A 74 2.32 -7.86 -2.94
C ALA A 74 3.56 -7.82 -2.03
N LEU A 75 4.76 -8.07 -2.59
CA LEU A 75 6.03 -7.90 -1.89
C LEU A 75 6.28 -6.43 -1.50
N LEU A 76 6.00 -5.49 -2.41
CA LEU A 76 6.11 -4.05 -2.16
C LEU A 76 5.16 -3.60 -1.04
N LEU A 77 3.93 -4.13 -0.99
CA LEU A 77 2.99 -3.86 0.10
C LEU A 77 3.55 -4.30 1.46
N GLY A 78 4.11 -5.51 1.54
CA GLY A 78 4.77 -6.03 2.74
C GLY A 78 5.92 -5.14 3.22
N HIS A 79 6.79 -4.73 2.29
CA HIS A 79 7.89 -3.78 2.53
C HIS A 79 7.38 -2.42 3.01
N LEU A 80 6.43 -1.80 2.30
CA LEU A 80 5.88 -0.49 2.66
C LEU A 80 5.25 -0.48 4.05
N LEU A 81 4.52 -1.54 4.41
CA LEU A 81 3.95 -1.71 5.74
C LEU A 81 5.06 -1.87 6.80
N GLY A 82 6.05 -2.73 6.55
CA GLY A 82 7.13 -3.02 7.50
C GLY A 82 8.06 -1.82 7.76
N ASP A 83 8.58 -1.19 6.70
CA ASP A 83 9.60 -0.14 6.78
C ASP A 83 9.05 1.24 7.11
N PHE A 84 7.79 1.53 6.78
CA PHE A 84 7.26 2.89 6.91
C PHE A 84 6.04 3.02 7.84
N VAL A 85 5.17 2.02 7.90
CA VAL A 85 3.98 2.05 8.77
C VAL A 85 4.32 1.50 10.15
N PHE A 86 4.96 0.34 10.22
CA PHE A 86 5.25 -0.38 11.47
C PHE A 86 6.70 -0.23 11.98
N GLN A 87 7.42 0.78 11.49
CA GLN A 87 8.75 1.14 11.96
C GLN A 87 8.74 2.43 12.83
N PRO A 88 8.46 2.34 14.15
CA PRO A 88 8.51 3.50 15.03
C PRO A 88 9.96 3.99 15.24
N GLY A 89 10.15 5.28 15.52
CA GLY A 89 11.49 5.87 15.71
C GLY A 89 12.37 5.18 16.76
N ARG A 90 11.77 4.57 17.80
CA ARG A 90 12.49 3.73 18.79
C ARG A 90 13.13 2.49 18.16
N LEU A 91 12.49 1.88 17.17
CA LEU A 91 13.03 0.73 16.42
C LEU A 91 14.18 1.17 15.51
N VAL A 92 14.05 2.34 14.86
CA VAL A 92 15.14 2.96 14.07
C VAL A 92 16.40 3.17 14.92
N VAL A 93 16.24 3.62 16.18
CA VAL A 93 17.37 3.71 17.13
C VAL A 93 17.89 2.32 17.49
N ALA A 94 17.03 1.36 17.82
CA ALA A 94 17.44 0.02 18.23
C ALA A 94 18.26 -0.70 17.14
N LYS A 95 17.82 -0.68 15.87
CA LYS A 95 18.55 -1.31 14.76
C LYS A 95 19.93 -0.70 14.51
N ARG A 96 20.08 0.61 14.72
CA ARG A 96 21.39 1.30 14.63
C ARG A 96 22.38 0.90 15.73
N HIS A 97 21.91 0.38 16.87
CA HIS A 97 22.77 0.05 18.03
C HIS A 97 23.08 -1.45 18.18
N GLY A 98 22.31 -2.36 17.58
CA GLY A 98 22.65 -3.79 17.65
C GLY A 98 21.74 -4.73 16.84
N TRP A 99 22.26 -5.92 16.58
CA TRP A 99 21.63 -6.96 15.75
C TRP A 99 20.22 -7.35 16.20
N LYS A 100 19.90 -7.26 17.50
CA LYS A 100 18.56 -7.54 18.03
C LYS A 100 17.50 -6.59 17.47
N GLY A 101 17.83 -5.31 17.30
CA GLY A 101 16.91 -4.33 16.72
C GLY A 101 16.69 -4.53 15.23
N MET A 102 17.75 -4.94 14.52
CA MET A 102 17.73 -5.32 13.10
C MET A 102 16.83 -6.55 12.89
N LEU A 103 17.08 -7.66 13.59
CA LEU A 103 16.23 -8.86 13.49
C LEU A 103 14.78 -8.62 13.89
N LEU A 104 14.51 -7.79 14.91
CA LEU A 104 13.14 -7.42 15.27
C LEU A 104 12.44 -6.67 14.12
N HIS A 105 13.15 -5.76 13.45
CA HIS A 105 12.59 -5.01 12.32
C HIS A 105 12.38 -5.89 11.08
N THR A 106 13.38 -6.67 10.67
CA THR A 106 13.23 -7.67 9.60
C THR A 106 12.08 -8.63 9.91
N GLY A 107 11.92 -9.06 11.17
CA GLY A 107 10.79 -9.89 11.59
C GLY A 107 9.42 -9.24 11.39
N ILE A 108 9.31 -7.92 11.61
CA ILE A 108 8.09 -7.15 11.30
C ILE A 108 7.86 -7.10 9.78
N VAL A 109 8.91 -6.88 8.97
CA VAL A 109 8.80 -6.83 7.50
C VAL A 109 8.40 -8.18 6.93
N VAL A 110 9.01 -9.27 7.42
CA VAL A 110 8.62 -10.66 7.07
C VAL A 110 7.18 -10.94 7.48
N LEU A 111 6.73 -10.52 8.67
CA LEU A 111 5.34 -10.69 9.09
C LEU A 111 4.36 -9.92 8.19
N MET A 112 4.66 -8.66 7.84
CA MET A 112 3.81 -7.86 6.95
C MET A 112 3.78 -8.43 5.52
N THR A 113 4.91 -8.94 5.04
CA THR A 113 5.02 -9.61 3.73
C THR A 113 4.26 -10.94 3.73
N ALA A 114 4.33 -11.72 4.81
CA ALA A 114 3.55 -12.95 4.94
C ALA A 114 2.04 -12.67 4.94
N ILE A 115 1.60 -11.58 5.60
CA ILE A 115 0.21 -11.12 5.53
C ILE A 115 -0.17 -10.70 4.11
N ALA A 116 0.69 -9.97 3.39
CA ALA A 116 0.42 -9.55 2.02
C ALA A 116 0.30 -10.73 1.03
N LEU A 117 1.08 -11.80 1.25
CA LEU A 117 1.09 -13.03 0.44
C LEU A 117 0.08 -14.10 0.90
N MET A 118 -0.80 -13.80 1.87
CA MET A 118 -1.59 -14.81 2.58
C MET A 118 -2.58 -15.61 1.71
N SER A 119 -2.98 -15.09 0.54
CA SER A 119 -3.83 -15.80 -0.42
C SER A 119 -3.19 -17.06 -1.04
N ASP A 120 -1.85 -17.16 -1.02
CA ASP A 120 -1.09 -18.23 -1.69
C ASP A 120 0.26 -18.49 -0.98
N ILE A 121 0.23 -18.41 0.36
CA ILE A 121 1.44 -18.40 1.20
C ILE A 121 2.25 -19.70 1.09
N GLU A 122 1.61 -20.84 0.83
CA GLU A 122 2.29 -22.14 0.70
C GLU A 122 3.21 -22.18 -0.53
N ARG A 123 2.72 -21.69 -1.68
CA ARG A 123 3.52 -21.59 -2.91
C ARG A 123 4.56 -20.47 -2.83
N LEU A 124 4.20 -19.36 -2.18
CA LEU A 124 5.02 -18.15 -2.12
C LEU A 124 5.98 -18.08 -0.92
N LEU A 125 6.02 -19.12 -0.08
CA LEU A 125 6.96 -19.22 1.04
C LEU A 125 8.44 -19.01 0.64
N PRO A 126 8.96 -19.53 -0.50
CA PRO A 126 10.34 -19.25 -0.87
C PRO A 126 10.56 -17.78 -1.28
N ALA A 127 9.56 -17.13 -1.90
CA ALA A 127 9.61 -15.70 -2.22
C ALA A 127 9.62 -14.85 -0.94
N LEU A 128 8.82 -15.22 0.07
CA LEU A 128 8.83 -14.60 1.41
C LEU A 128 10.21 -14.73 2.07
N VAL A 129 10.81 -15.93 2.06
CA VAL A 129 12.14 -16.17 2.64
C VAL A 129 13.21 -15.35 1.92
N LEU A 130 13.21 -15.32 0.59
CA LEU A 130 14.14 -14.52 -0.21
C LEU A 130 13.97 -13.02 0.06
N ALA A 131 12.73 -12.52 0.15
CA ALA A 131 12.46 -11.11 0.47
C ALA A 131 12.96 -10.74 1.88
N GLY A 132 12.75 -11.61 2.87
CA GLY A 132 13.24 -11.42 4.24
C GLY A 132 14.78 -11.44 4.33
N LEU A 133 15.45 -12.34 3.61
CA LEU A 133 16.90 -12.39 3.53
C LEU A 133 17.49 -11.18 2.79
N ALA A 134 16.85 -10.75 1.70
CA ALA A 134 17.23 -9.54 0.96
C ALA A 134 17.12 -8.30 1.86
N HIS A 135 15.98 -8.13 2.56
CA HIS A 135 15.76 -7.02 3.50
C HIS A 135 16.85 -6.98 4.59
N LEU A 136 17.09 -8.12 5.27
CA LEU A 136 18.13 -8.24 6.30
C LEU A 136 19.53 -7.88 5.77
N GLY A 137 19.86 -8.34 4.55
CA GLY A 137 21.12 -8.05 3.90
C GLY A 137 21.29 -6.58 3.52
N ILE A 138 20.25 -5.98 2.92
CA ILE A 138 20.24 -4.57 2.53
C ILE A 138 20.37 -3.69 3.78
N GLU A 139 19.57 -3.94 4.81
CA GLU A 139 19.63 -3.21 6.08
C GLU A 139 21.02 -3.28 6.73
N TYR A 140 21.63 -4.47 6.79
CA TYR A 140 22.98 -4.62 7.31
C TYR A 140 23.99 -3.78 6.51
N LEU A 141 23.90 -3.81 5.17
CA LEU A 141 24.76 -3.05 4.28
C LEU A 141 24.55 -1.53 4.43
N THR A 142 23.31 -1.04 4.51
CA THR A 142 23.02 0.40 4.59
C THR A 142 23.28 0.96 5.99
N ILE A 143 23.09 0.19 7.06
CA ILE A 143 23.58 0.54 8.42
C ILE A 143 25.11 0.64 8.41
N ARG A 144 25.82 -0.26 7.74
CA ARG A 144 27.29 -0.21 7.63
C ARG A 144 27.76 0.98 6.78
N ALA A 145 27.12 1.23 5.64
CA ALA A 145 27.39 2.39 4.78
C ALA A 145 27.23 3.72 5.54
N ARG A 146 26.13 3.87 6.31
CA ARG A 146 25.87 5.03 7.19
C ARG A 146 26.93 5.26 8.29
N ARG A 147 27.77 4.26 8.59
CA ARG A 147 28.89 4.39 9.54
C ARG A 147 30.25 4.61 8.87
N MET A 148 30.38 4.32 7.57
CA MET A 148 31.65 4.32 6.83
C MET A 148 31.76 5.42 5.77
N MET A 149 30.63 5.97 5.31
CA MET A 149 30.59 6.94 4.21
C MET A 149 30.09 8.30 4.71
N GLU A 150 30.78 9.38 4.32
CA GLU A 150 30.31 10.76 4.50
C GLU A 150 29.21 11.15 3.47
N ALA A 151 28.31 10.21 3.18
CA ALA A 151 27.19 10.43 2.26
C ALA A 151 26.00 11.05 3.01
N ASN A 152 25.31 11.99 2.36
CA ASN A 152 24.14 12.65 2.96
C ASN A 152 22.96 11.68 3.17
N GLY A 153 22.07 12.02 4.11
CA GLY A 153 20.96 11.17 4.54
C GLY A 153 20.04 10.74 3.40
N LEU A 154 19.70 11.68 2.50
CA LEU A 154 18.89 11.46 1.31
C LEU A 154 19.52 10.45 0.34
N ALA A 155 20.81 10.58 0.01
CA ALA A 155 21.49 9.67 -0.91
C ALA A 155 21.52 8.23 -0.38
N LEU A 156 21.83 8.05 0.91
CA LEU A 156 21.81 6.74 1.56
C LEU A 156 20.39 6.18 1.71
N PHE A 157 19.37 7.03 1.81
CA PHE A 157 17.97 6.62 1.79
C PHE A 157 17.51 6.17 0.39
N LEU A 158 17.83 6.93 -0.65
CA LEU A 158 17.49 6.57 -2.04
C LEU A 158 18.19 5.28 -2.48
N LEU A 159 19.45 5.06 -2.08
CA LEU A 159 20.17 3.81 -2.33
C LEU A 159 19.49 2.62 -1.63
N ASP A 160 19.09 2.79 -0.36
CA ASP A 160 18.37 1.77 0.40
C ASP A 160 17.06 1.37 -0.28
N GLN A 161 16.24 2.35 -0.69
CA GLN A 161 15.02 2.09 -1.45
C GLN A 161 15.28 1.43 -2.81
N ALA A 162 16.33 1.84 -3.53
CA ALA A 162 16.65 1.26 -4.83
C ALA A 162 17.04 -0.22 -4.71
N LEU A 163 17.85 -0.58 -3.72
CA LEU A 163 18.23 -1.96 -3.45
C LEU A 163 17.00 -2.82 -3.10
N HIS A 164 16.10 -2.30 -2.25
CA HIS A 164 14.83 -2.96 -1.94
C HIS A 164 14.00 -3.19 -3.21
N ILE A 165 13.66 -2.13 -3.97
CA ILE A 165 12.84 -2.24 -5.19
C ILE A 165 13.45 -3.22 -6.21
N VAL A 166 14.76 -3.18 -6.44
CA VAL A 166 15.45 -4.10 -7.37
C VAL A 166 15.36 -5.55 -6.87
N SER A 167 15.58 -5.82 -5.58
CA SER A 167 15.48 -7.17 -5.04
C SER A 167 14.05 -7.74 -5.14
N LEU A 168 13.02 -6.95 -4.85
CA LEU A 168 11.63 -7.37 -4.99
C LEU A 168 11.25 -7.61 -6.46
N ALA A 169 11.75 -6.79 -7.39
CA ALA A 169 11.54 -6.98 -8.83
C ALA A 169 12.21 -8.26 -9.35
N ILE A 170 13.41 -8.59 -8.88
CA ILE A 170 14.11 -9.85 -9.23
C ILE A 170 13.32 -11.06 -8.72
N ILE A 171 12.90 -11.05 -7.44
CA ILE A 171 12.09 -12.15 -6.86
C ILE A 171 10.78 -12.30 -7.65
N ALA A 172 10.11 -11.19 -7.95
CA ALA A 172 8.87 -11.19 -8.71
C ALA A 172 9.03 -11.75 -10.13
N ALA A 173 10.08 -11.36 -10.85
CA ALA A 173 10.35 -11.87 -12.20
C ALA A 173 10.70 -13.36 -12.23
N LEU A 174 11.35 -13.89 -11.19
CA LEU A 174 11.73 -15.30 -11.09
C LEU A 174 10.60 -16.20 -10.57
N MET A 175 9.66 -15.67 -9.79
CA MET A 175 8.70 -16.47 -9.01
C MET A 175 7.23 -16.09 -9.22
N GLY A 176 6.94 -15.07 -10.03
CA GLY A 176 5.60 -14.50 -10.18
C GLY A 176 4.61 -15.30 -11.02
N ASN A 177 5.04 -16.36 -11.72
CA ASN A 177 4.18 -17.05 -12.68
C ASN A 177 2.89 -17.60 -12.03
N GLY A 178 1.73 -17.23 -12.58
CA GLY A 178 0.41 -17.62 -12.08
C GLY A 178 0.06 -17.07 -10.70
N VAL A 179 0.76 -16.04 -10.19
CA VAL A 179 0.34 -15.29 -8.99
C VAL A 179 -0.83 -14.38 -9.35
N HIS A 180 -1.85 -14.36 -8.49
CA HIS A 180 -3.00 -13.47 -8.63
C HIS A 180 -2.94 -12.33 -7.60
N PRO A 181 -3.30 -11.10 -7.98
CA PRO A 181 -3.30 -9.96 -7.06
C PRO A 181 -4.29 -10.15 -5.91
N ALA A 182 -3.84 -9.85 -4.69
CA ALA A 182 -4.62 -9.95 -3.47
C ALA A 182 -4.20 -8.89 -2.45
N LEU A 183 -5.13 -8.50 -1.58
CA LEU A 183 -4.84 -7.82 -0.33
C LEU A 183 -4.96 -8.86 0.78
N GLY A 184 -3.85 -9.52 1.10
CA GLY A 184 -3.84 -10.66 2.03
C GLY A 184 -4.75 -11.80 1.57
N PRO A 185 -5.81 -12.16 2.31
CA PRO A 185 -6.72 -13.24 1.91
C PRO A 185 -7.72 -12.83 0.82
N TRP A 186 -7.89 -11.52 0.55
CA TRP A 186 -8.93 -11.02 -0.35
C TRP A 186 -8.39 -10.84 -1.77
N PRO A 187 -8.89 -11.60 -2.77
CA PRO A 187 -8.55 -11.34 -4.17
C PRO A 187 -8.99 -9.93 -4.57
N VAL A 188 -8.10 -9.20 -5.24
CA VAL A 188 -8.39 -7.87 -5.81
C VAL A 188 -7.84 -7.84 -7.24
N ASP A 189 -8.06 -6.76 -7.96
CA ASP A 189 -7.36 -6.52 -9.21
C ASP A 189 -6.02 -5.78 -9.00
N THR A 190 -5.09 -5.89 -9.95
CA THR A 190 -3.75 -5.28 -9.91
C THR A 190 -3.76 -3.76 -9.68
N ALA A 191 -4.79 -3.03 -10.13
CA ALA A 191 -4.88 -1.58 -10.04
C ALA A 191 -5.35 -1.17 -8.65
N THR A 192 -6.26 -1.93 -8.03
CA THR A 192 -6.58 -1.81 -6.61
C THR A 192 -5.34 -2.06 -5.73
N LEU A 193 -4.55 -3.10 -6.03
CA LEU A 193 -3.30 -3.38 -5.29
C LEU A 193 -2.23 -2.28 -5.51
N ALA A 194 -2.06 -1.80 -6.75
CA ALA A 194 -1.18 -0.70 -7.09
C ALA A 194 -1.61 0.62 -6.42
N PHE A 195 -2.92 0.89 -6.35
CA PHE A 195 -3.49 2.04 -5.64
C PHE A 195 -3.13 2.01 -4.15
N VAL A 196 -3.29 0.86 -3.46
CA VAL A 196 -2.95 0.74 -2.04
C VAL A 196 -1.44 0.95 -1.82
N CYS A 197 -0.59 0.33 -2.65
CA CYS A 197 0.86 0.56 -2.60
C CYS A 197 1.22 2.04 -2.85
N GLY A 198 0.59 2.68 -3.85
CA GLY A 198 0.79 4.09 -4.16
C GLY A 198 0.35 5.01 -3.03
N LEU A 199 -0.80 4.75 -2.41
CA LEU A 199 -1.32 5.53 -1.29
C LEU A 199 -0.38 5.46 -0.07
N LEU A 200 0.09 4.25 0.28
CA LEU A 200 1.08 4.07 1.34
C LEU A 200 2.41 4.76 1.00
N ALA A 201 2.86 4.70 -0.26
CA ALA A 201 4.07 5.35 -0.72
C ALA A 201 3.99 6.88 -0.62
N VAL A 202 2.93 7.53 -1.13
CA VAL A 202 2.80 9.00 -1.05
C VAL A 202 2.63 9.48 0.39
N MET A 203 1.90 8.74 1.24
CA MET A 203 1.73 9.12 2.63
C MET A 203 3.05 8.95 3.41
N PHE A 204 3.53 7.70 3.56
CA PHE A 204 4.57 7.36 4.51
C PHE A 204 5.98 7.56 3.97
N LEU A 205 6.35 6.90 2.85
CA LEU A 205 7.63 7.12 2.17
C LEU A 205 7.81 8.59 1.77
N GLY A 206 6.74 9.23 1.26
CA GLY A 206 6.72 10.65 0.95
C GLY A 206 7.01 11.58 2.14
N SER A 207 6.70 11.17 3.37
CA SER A 207 7.06 11.94 4.58
C SER A 207 8.56 11.93 4.87
N ILE A 208 9.24 10.83 4.56
CA ILE A 208 10.69 10.69 4.77
C ILE A 208 11.44 11.44 3.68
N LEU A 209 10.99 11.35 2.43
CA LEU A 209 11.57 12.13 1.33
C LEU A 209 11.41 13.64 1.55
N ALA A 210 10.23 14.12 1.96
CA ALA A 210 10.03 15.53 2.30
C ALA A 210 10.99 15.98 3.43
N PHE A 211 11.14 15.15 4.47
CA PHE A 211 12.05 15.41 5.58
C PHE A 211 13.53 15.46 5.14
N GLU A 212 14.02 14.46 4.42
CA GLU A 212 15.43 14.37 3.98
C GLU A 212 15.78 15.48 2.99
N VAL A 213 14.90 15.80 2.02
CA VAL A 213 15.09 16.93 1.10
C VAL A 213 15.11 18.25 1.89
N ARG A 214 14.22 18.43 2.87
CA ARG A 214 14.19 19.64 3.70
C ARG A 214 15.44 19.79 4.58
N VAL A 215 15.98 18.69 5.11
CA VAL A 215 17.26 18.70 5.86
C VAL A 215 18.42 19.05 4.93
N LEU A 216 18.45 18.50 3.71
CA LEU A 216 19.46 18.83 2.70
C LEU A 216 19.39 20.31 2.25
N ALA A 217 18.19 20.84 2.03
CA ALA A 217 17.99 22.19 1.49
C ALA A 217 18.07 23.31 2.54
N LEU A 218 17.64 23.08 3.78
CA LEU A 218 17.49 24.12 4.82
C LEU A 218 18.30 23.86 6.11
N GLY A 219 19.10 22.80 6.11
CA GLY A 219 19.85 22.30 7.26
C GLY A 219 18.99 21.54 8.27
N ALA A 220 19.65 20.75 9.13
CA ALA A 220 19.00 20.14 10.28
C ALA A 220 18.43 21.21 11.23
N ALA A 221 17.25 20.95 11.80
CA ALA A 221 16.63 21.86 12.77
C ALA A 221 17.31 21.84 14.15
N ASP A 222 17.92 20.70 14.50
CA ASP A 222 18.66 20.49 15.75
C ASP A 222 19.94 19.67 15.47
N PRO A 223 21.11 20.32 15.35
CA PRO A 223 22.38 19.66 15.04
C PRO A 223 22.92 18.74 16.15
N GLY A 224 22.40 18.83 17.39
CA GLY A 224 22.94 18.12 18.55
C GLY A 224 22.32 16.73 18.80
N SER A 225 21.19 16.42 18.16
CA SER A 225 20.56 15.10 18.27
C SER A 225 21.26 14.04 17.41
N THR A 226 21.27 12.77 17.85
CA THR A 226 22.02 11.65 17.24
C THR A 226 21.44 11.16 15.89
N GLY A 227 21.48 12.07 14.90
CA GLY A 227 20.72 12.00 13.67
C GLY A 227 19.26 12.41 13.93
N PRO A 228 18.69 13.40 13.21
CA PRO A 228 17.34 13.86 13.49
C PRO A 228 16.32 12.76 13.14
N ILE A 229 15.62 12.25 14.15
CA ILE A 229 14.63 11.17 13.98
C ILE A 229 13.30 11.80 13.57
N LEU A 230 12.72 11.32 12.46
CA LEU A 230 11.39 11.75 12.02
C LEU A 230 10.32 11.29 13.02
N ARG A 231 9.81 12.25 13.80
CA ARG A 231 8.75 12.03 14.79
C ARG A 231 7.40 11.80 14.11
N LEU A 232 6.39 11.42 14.89
CA LEU A 232 4.99 11.48 14.48
C LEU A 232 4.38 12.67 15.22
N ASP A 233 4.11 13.74 14.49
CA ASP A 233 3.60 15.02 14.98
C ASP A 233 2.50 15.54 14.03
N ALA A 234 1.84 16.64 14.42
CA ALA A 234 0.74 17.21 13.67
C ALA A 234 1.14 17.64 12.25
N ASP A 235 2.35 18.19 12.07
CA ASP A 235 2.85 18.63 10.75
C ASP A 235 3.06 17.45 9.79
N ARG A 236 3.59 16.32 10.31
CA ARG A 236 3.72 15.08 9.55
C ARG A 236 2.36 14.45 9.24
N MET A 237 1.42 14.46 10.20
CA MET A 237 0.07 13.95 10.00
C MET A 237 -0.72 14.80 8.97
N LEU A 238 -0.58 16.12 9.00
CA LEU A 238 -1.10 17.01 7.96
C LEU A 238 -0.49 16.64 6.60
N GLY A 239 0.83 16.46 6.54
CA GLY A 239 1.52 16.02 5.32
C GLY A 239 1.02 14.66 4.79
N PHE A 240 0.67 13.72 5.67
CA PHE A 240 0.02 12.46 5.26
C PHE A 240 -1.34 12.73 4.59
N ALA A 241 -2.18 13.55 5.24
CA ALA A 241 -3.52 13.88 4.73
C ALA A 241 -3.46 14.60 3.38
N GLU A 242 -2.57 15.59 3.22
CA GLU A 242 -2.41 16.35 1.98
C GLU A 242 -1.94 15.48 0.81
N ARG A 243 -0.90 14.66 1.01
CA ARG A 243 -0.39 13.75 -0.04
C ARG A 243 -1.39 12.65 -0.37
N GLY A 244 -2.07 12.09 0.63
CA GLY A 244 -3.16 11.14 0.41
C GLY A 244 -4.32 11.74 -0.39
N ALA A 245 -4.78 12.92 -0.02
CA ALA A 245 -5.82 13.65 -0.75
C ALA A 245 -5.39 14.02 -2.17
N ALA A 246 -4.17 14.56 -2.36
CA ALA A 246 -3.63 14.90 -3.67
C ALA A 246 -3.62 13.70 -4.62
N PHE A 247 -3.15 12.55 -4.14
CA PHE A 247 -3.06 11.31 -4.91
C PHE A 247 -4.43 10.70 -5.22
N VAL A 248 -5.34 10.65 -4.24
CA VAL A 248 -6.73 10.16 -4.44
C VAL A 248 -7.49 11.06 -5.42
N ILE A 249 -7.41 12.38 -5.27
CA ILE A 249 -8.01 13.32 -6.23
C ILE A 249 -7.38 13.15 -7.61
N GLY A 250 -6.06 13.00 -7.70
CA GLY A 250 -5.36 12.77 -8.97
C GLY A 250 -5.84 11.53 -9.72
N LEU A 251 -6.11 10.42 -9.02
CA LEU A 251 -6.59 9.18 -9.63
C LEU A 251 -8.09 9.18 -9.96
N LEU A 252 -8.93 9.80 -9.12
CA LEU A 252 -10.39 9.77 -9.29
C LEU A 252 -10.95 10.93 -10.12
N SER A 253 -10.18 12.00 -10.32
CA SER A 253 -10.61 13.18 -11.08
C SER A 253 -10.42 12.98 -12.59
N PRO A 254 -11.37 13.43 -13.44
CA PRO A 254 -11.16 13.54 -14.89
C PRO A 254 -10.08 14.58 -15.25
N MET A 255 -9.69 15.44 -14.30
CA MET A 255 -8.55 16.36 -14.39
C MET A 255 -7.57 16.06 -13.25
N PRO A 256 -6.56 15.19 -13.44
CA PRO A 256 -5.62 14.79 -12.39
C PRO A 256 -4.90 15.97 -11.71
N ALA A 257 -4.70 17.07 -12.44
CA ALA A 257 -4.14 18.31 -11.92
C ALA A 257 -4.91 18.91 -10.73
N LEU A 258 -6.19 18.56 -10.51
CA LEU A 258 -6.93 18.98 -9.31
C LEU A 258 -6.29 18.47 -8.01
N GLY A 259 -5.47 17.41 -8.05
CA GLY A 259 -4.70 16.95 -6.89
C GLY A 259 -3.75 18.01 -6.32
N ILE A 260 -3.31 18.98 -7.12
CA ILE A 260 -2.48 20.13 -6.68
C ILE A 260 -3.22 20.94 -5.59
N LEU A 261 -4.54 21.04 -5.67
CA LEU A 261 -5.35 21.86 -4.75
C LEU A 261 -5.29 21.36 -3.29
N ALA A 262 -4.96 20.08 -3.06
CA ALA A 262 -4.78 19.55 -1.71
C ALA A 262 -3.61 20.22 -0.94
N PHE A 263 -2.64 20.81 -1.65
CA PHE A 263 -1.54 21.58 -1.03
C PHE A 263 -1.84 23.08 -0.87
N ALA A 264 -2.97 23.57 -1.39
CA ALA A 264 -3.32 24.99 -1.33
C ALA A 264 -3.43 25.56 0.10
N PRO A 265 -3.96 24.83 1.12
CA PRO A 265 -3.99 25.33 2.50
C PRO A 265 -2.59 25.57 3.08
N ARG A 266 -1.66 24.62 2.93
CA ARG A 266 -0.26 24.80 3.35
C ARG A 266 0.44 25.88 2.55
N ALA A 267 0.21 25.95 1.24
CA ALA A 267 0.82 26.96 0.38
C ALA A 267 0.40 28.38 0.79
N THR A 268 -0.90 28.61 1.02
CA THR A 268 -1.42 29.92 1.46
C THR A 268 -0.99 30.26 2.89
N TYR A 269 -1.03 29.32 3.83
CA TYR A 269 -0.52 29.51 5.18
C TYR A 269 0.96 29.93 5.19
N ALA A 270 1.79 29.26 4.39
CA ALA A 270 3.22 29.56 4.29
C ALA A 270 3.54 30.99 3.83
N LEU A 271 2.67 31.63 3.04
CA LEU A 271 2.85 33.03 2.61
C LEU A 271 2.79 34.01 3.80
N THR A 272 2.12 33.64 4.90
CA THR A 272 2.06 34.43 6.14
C THR A 272 3.30 34.29 7.03
N LEU A 273 4.18 33.32 6.74
CA LEU A 273 5.31 32.97 7.59
C LEU A 273 6.61 33.71 7.23
N ARG A 274 7.51 33.77 8.21
CA ARG A 274 8.90 34.24 8.02
C ARG A 274 9.63 33.36 7.00
N ALA A 275 10.63 33.92 6.31
CA ALA A 275 11.29 33.30 5.17
C ALA A 275 11.73 31.83 5.38
N ARG A 276 12.31 31.49 6.54
CA ARG A 276 12.76 30.10 6.83
C ARG A 276 11.60 29.13 6.98
N ASP A 277 10.53 29.51 7.68
CA ASP A 277 9.37 28.63 7.90
C ASP A 277 8.48 28.55 6.66
N ARG A 278 8.36 29.65 5.90
CA ARG A 278 7.80 29.63 4.55
C ARG A 278 8.55 28.65 3.64
N ALA A 279 9.88 28.67 3.64
CA ALA A 279 10.70 27.74 2.85
C ALA A 279 10.51 26.28 3.29
N ARG A 280 10.38 26.01 4.60
CA ARG A 280 10.06 24.66 5.11
C ARG A 280 8.71 24.15 4.56
N GLN A 281 7.65 24.95 4.69
CA GLN A 281 6.32 24.58 4.23
C GLN A 281 6.23 24.42 2.70
N MET A 282 6.91 25.30 1.95
CA MET A 282 7.02 25.21 0.49
C MET A 282 7.82 23.98 0.03
N SER A 283 8.89 23.63 0.74
CA SER A 283 9.67 22.42 0.45
C SER A 283 8.84 21.15 0.66
N ASP A 284 8.11 21.04 1.77
CA ASP A 284 7.25 19.89 2.05
C ASP A 284 6.12 19.76 1.01
N ALA A 285 5.53 20.88 0.57
CA ALA A 285 4.51 20.91 -0.47
C ALA A 285 5.05 20.52 -1.86
N ALA A 286 6.19 21.09 -2.28
CA ALA A 286 6.80 20.82 -3.58
C ALA A 286 7.25 19.35 -3.71
N VAL A 287 7.92 18.82 -2.68
CA VAL A 287 8.31 17.40 -2.65
C VAL A 287 7.08 16.50 -2.61
N GLY A 288 6.06 16.86 -1.83
CA GLY A 288 4.78 16.15 -1.79
C GLY A 288 4.11 16.06 -3.16
N LEU A 289 4.05 17.17 -3.90
CA LEU A 289 3.47 17.21 -5.24
C LEU A 289 4.25 16.37 -6.26
N ILE A 290 5.58 16.48 -6.28
CA ILE A 290 6.44 15.68 -7.17
C ILE A 290 6.22 14.18 -6.93
N ILE A 291 6.21 13.76 -5.66
CA ILE A 291 6.01 12.34 -5.30
C ILE A 291 4.60 11.87 -5.68
N CYS A 292 3.57 12.68 -5.45
CA CYS A 292 2.21 12.33 -5.87
C CYS A 292 2.11 12.18 -7.40
N ALA A 293 2.73 13.07 -8.17
CA ALA A 293 2.73 13.00 -9.63
C ALA A 293 3.48 11.76 -10.17
N VAL A 294 4.66 11.44 -9.61
CA VAL A 294 5.44 10.25 -10.00
C VAL A 294 4.69 8.96 -9.65
N VAL A 295 4.15 8.85 -8.43
CA VAL A 295 3.42 7.65 -8.01
C VAL A 295 2.09 7.52 -8.77
N TRP A 296 1.42 8.63 -9.09
CA TRP A 296 0.24 8.64 -9.96
C TRP A 296 0.56 8.08 -11.35
N LEU A 297 1.65 8.54 -11.99
CA LEU A 297 2.10 8.01 -13.28
C LEU A 297 2.38 6.50 -13.22
N LEU A 298 3.04 6.02 -12.17
CA LEU A 298 3.35 4.60 -12.00
C LEU A 298 2.09 3.74 -11.81
N VAL A 299 1.11 4.22 -11.03
CA VAL A 299 -0.16 3.50 -10.81
C VAL A 299 -1.04 3.53 -12.06
N VAL A 300 -1.09 4.65 -12.79
CA VAL A 300 -1.77 4.71 -14.10
C VAL A 300 -1.12 3.75 -15.09
N PHE A 301 0.23 3.73 -15.18
CA PHE A 301 0.95 2.79 -16.03
C PHE A 301 0.61 1.32 -15.71
N ALA A 302 0.73 0.92 -14.44
CA ALA A 302 0.41 -0.42 -13.96
C ALA A 302 -1.09 -0.81 -14.05
N SER A 303 -1.97 0.17 -14.23
CA SER A 303 -3.40 -0.04 -14.48
C SER A 303 -3.72 -0.09 -15.98
N SER A 304 -2.96 0.65 -16.79
CA SER A 304 -3.17 0.79 -18.24
C SER A 304 -2.71 -0.41 -19.07
N SER A 305 -1.85 -1.27 -18.51
CA SER A 305 -1.37 -2.51 -19.16
C SER A 305 -2.44 -3.60 -19.35
N ARG A 306 -3.73 -3.24 -19.28
CA ARG A 306 -4.91 -4.11 -19.48
C ARG A 306 -5.78 -3.71 -20.68
N LEU A 307 -5.41 -2.65 -21.39
CA LEU A 307 -6.12 -2.12 -22.58
C LEU A 307 -5.33 -2.44 -23.85
#